data_AF-A0A2D5LIL6-F1
#
_entry.id   AF-A0A2D5LIL6-F1
#
_cell.length_a   1.000
_cell.length_b   1.000
_cell.length_c   1.000
_cell.angle_alpha   90.00
_cell.angle_beta   90.00
_cell.angle_gamma   90.00
#
_symmetry.space_group_name_H-M   'P 1'
#
loop_
_entity.id
_entity.type
_entity.pdbx_description
1 polymer ?
#
loop_
_entity_poly.entity_id
_entity_poly.type
_entity_poly.pdbx_seq_one_letter_code
_entity_poly.pdbx_strand_id
1 'polypeptide(L)' 'MQLNNKATVASALAGAACALLGTPAAQAEEGMLKDWKFDTAILYYGETDRVSLAEGVINATKTN' A
#
# COMPACT_ATOMS: atom_id res chain seq x y z
N MET A 1 12.04 -44.04 -14.89
CA MET A 1 11.76 -43.61 -13.49
C MET A 1 10.31 -43.19 -13.40
N GLN A 2 9.45 -44.02 -12.79
CA GLN A 2 8.07 -43.65 -12.50
C GLN A 2 8.05 -42.73 -11.28
N LEU A 3 7.18 -41.72 -11.26
CA LEU A 3 6.95 -40.89 -10.06
C LEU A 3 6.13 -41.72 -9.06
N ASN A 4 6.81 -42.30 -8.07
CA ASN A 4 6.20 -43.11 -7.02
C ASN A 4 5.47 -42.30 -5.93
N ASN A 5 5.55 -40.96 -5.97
CA ASN A 5 4.86 -40.07 -5.02
C ASN A 5 3.69 -39.36 -5.72
N LYS A 6 2.53 -40.02 -5.74
CA LYS A 6 1.26 -39.45 -6.21
C LYS A 6 0.61 -38.62 -5.08
N ALA A 7 1.26 -37.54 -4.65
CA ALA A 7 0.51 -36.50 -3.95
C ALA A 7 -0.57 -36.00 -4.92
N THR A 8 -1.84 -36.09 -4.54
CA THR A 8 -2.93 -35.69 -5.42
C THR A 8 -2.87 -34.16 -5.61
N VAL A 9 -3.21 -33.67 -6.80
CA VAL A 9 -3.26 -32.22 -7.06
C VAL A 9 -4.15 -31.52 -6.02
N ALA A 10 -5.21 -32.21 -5.57
CA ALA A 10 -6.08 -31.75 -4.50
C ALA A 10 -5.35 -31.53 -3.16
N SER A 11 -4.45 -32.42 -2.74
CA SER A 11 -3.69 -32.23 -1.50
C SER A 11 -2.67 -31.10 -1.61
N ALA A 12 -2.06 -30.93 -2.79
CA ALA A 12 -1.15 -29.81 -3.04
C ALA A 12 -1.90 -28.47 -3.02
N LEU A 13 -3.09 -28.41 -3.63
CA LEU A 13 -3.94 -27.23 -3.67
C LEU A 13 -4.48 -26.86 -2.28
N ALA A 14 -4.95 -27.86 -1.52
CA ALA A 14 -5.40 -27.64 -0.14
C ALA A 14 -4.26 -27.13 0.76
N GLY A 15 -3.05 -27.70 0.61
CA GLY A 15 -1.86 -27.22 1.32
C GLY A 15 -1.50 -25.77 0.96
N ALA A 16 -1.54 -25.41 -0.33
CA ALA A 16 -1.28 -24.05 -0.79
C ALA A 16 -2.35 -23.05 -0.30
N ALA A 17 -3.62 -23.44 -0.29
CA ALA A 17 -4.71 -22.62 0.23
C ALA A 17 -4.59 -22.38 1.74
N CYS A 18 -4.29 -23.43 2.51
CA CYS A 18 -4.04 -23.30 3.94
C CYS A 18 -2.79 -22.47 4.24
N ALA A 19 -1.72 -22.61 3.44
CA ALA A 19 -0.53 -21.79 3.57
C ALA A 19 -0.84 -20.31 3.28
N LEU A 20 -1.64 -20.01 2.25
CA LEU A 20 -2.03 -18.64 1.91
C LEU A 20 -2.93 -18.01 2.98
N LEU A 21 -3.91 -18.76 3.51
CA LEU A 21 -4.84 -18.29 4.54
C LEU A 21 -4.18 -18.20 5.93
N GLY A 22 -3.21 -19.06 6.21
CA GLY A 22 -2.44 -19.08 7.46
C GLY A 22 -1.22 -18.17 7.43
N THR A 23 -0.87 -17.59 6.28
CA THR A 23 0.19 -16.59 6.19
C THR A 23 -0.32 -15.33 6.89
N PRO A 24 0.32 -14.88 7.98
CA PRO A 24 -0.03 -13.59 8.57
C PRO A 24 0.13 -12.54 7.49
N ALA A 25 -0.84 -11.63 7.36
CA ALA A 25 -0.76 -10.53 6.42
C ALA A 25 0.62 -9.87 6.58
N ALA A 26 1.35 -9.71 5.48
CA ALA A 26 2.61 -9.00 5.50
C ALA A 26 2.33 -7.61 6.08
N GLN A 27 2.71 -7.42 7.34
CA GLN A 27 2.63 -6.13 7.99
C GLN A 27 3.74 -5.31 7.34
N ALA A 28 3.34 -4.39 6.46
CA ALA A 28 4.23 -3.35 6.02
C ALA A 28 4.77 -2.69 7.29
N GLU A 29 6.10 -2.65 7.43
CA GLU A 29 6.73 -1.95 8.53
C GLU A 29 6.27 -0.49 8.41
N GLU A 30 5.41 -0.07 9.33
CA GLU A 30 5.00 1.32 9.43
C GLU A 30 6.26 2.08 9.84
N GLY A 31 6.97 2.62 8.83
CA GLY A 31 8.24 3.29 9.01
C GLY A 31 8.12 4.50 9.94
N MET A 32 9.23 5.22 10.11
CA MET A 32 9.38 6.38 11.02
C MET A 32 8.26 7.45 10.95
N LEU A 33 7.42 7.44 9.91
CA LEU A 33 6.30 8.35 9.67
C LEU A 33 4.91 7.79 10.05
N LYS A 34 4.83 6.60 10.67
CA LYS A 34 3.58 5.98 11.15
C LYS A 34 2.62 6.95 11.82
N ASP A 35 3.18 7.73 12.76
CA ASP A 35 2.41 8.63 13.60
C ASP A 35 2.19 9.99 12.93
N TRP A 36 2.51 10.14 11.64
CA TRP A 36 2.40 11.40 10.92
C TRP A 36 1.47 11.27 9.72
N LYS A 37 0.47 12.15 9.68
CA LYS A 37 -0.39 12.36 8.52
C LYS A 37 0.08 13.59 7.77
N PHE A 38 0.22 13.44 6.45
CA PHE A 38 0.63 14.52 5.56
C PHE A 38 -0.46 14.75 4.52
N ASP A 39 -0.91 16.00 4.41
CA ASP A 39 -1.84 16.45 3.38
C ASP A 39 -1.15 17.51 2.53
N THR A 40 -1.21 17.37 1.21
CA THR A 40 -0.61 18.33 0.28
C THR A 40 -1.65 18.77 -0.76
N ALA A 41 -1.60 20.05 -1.10
CA ALA A 41 -2.47 20.63 -2.13
C ALA A 41 -1.70 21.68 -2.93
N ILE A 42 -2.13 21.87 -4.18
CA ILE A 42 -1.63 22.95 -5.04
C ILE A 42 -2.84 23.79 -5.43
N LEU A 43 -2.79 25.07 -5.09
CA LEU A 43 -3.79 26.05 -5.48
C LEU A 43 -3.23 26.85 -6.65
N TYR A 44 -3.93 26.81 -7.78
CA TYR A 44 -3.62 27.62 -8.93
C TYR A 44 -4.74 28.62 -9.17
N TYR A 45 -4.37 29.91 -9.16
CA TYR A 45 -5.26 31.00 -9.50
C TYR A 45 -4.70 31.72 -10.73
N GLY A 46 -5.49 31.82 -11.79
CA GLY A 46 -5.09 32.48 -13.01
C GLY A 46 -6.23 33.34 -13.55
N GLU A 47 -5.94 34.61 -13.78
CA GLU A 47 -6.80 35.53 -14.52
C GLU A 47 -6.16 35.88 -15.86
N THR A 48 -6.94 35.81 -16.94
CA THR A 48 -6.48 36.17 -18.30
C THR A 48 -6.02 37.63 -18.33
N ASP A 49 -4.84 37.87 -18.90
CA ASP A 49 -4.22 39.19 -19.08
C ASP A 49 -3.99 40.01 -17.80
N ARG A 50 -3.98 39.38 -16.62
CA ARG A 50 -3.69 40.03 -15.35
C ARG A 50 -2.60 39.31 -14.55
N VAL A 51 -2.98 38.36 -13.69
CA VAL A 51 -2.07 37.72 -12.73
C VAL A 51 -2.33 36.23 -12.67
N SER A 52 -1.25 35.48 -12.50
CA SER A 52 -1.27 34.07 -12.16
C SER A 52 -0.46 33.83 -10.90
N LEU A 53 -0.99 33.00 -10.01
CA LEU A 53 -0.36 32.58 -8.75
C LEU A 53 -0.52 31.06 -8.59
N ALA A 54 0.57 30.41 -8.22
CA ALA A 54 0.56 29.02 -7.79
C ALA A 54 1.07 28.98 -6.35
N GLU A 55 0.30 28.34 -5.47
CA GLU A 55 0.63 28.15 -4.07
C GLU A 55 0.60 26.67 -3.72
N GLY A 56 1.68 26.21 -3.08
CA GLY A 56 1.74 24.87 -2.50
C GLY A 56 1.37 24.93 -1.03
N VAL A 57 0.44 24.08 -0.61
CA VAL A 57 0.03 23.93 0.79
C VAL A 57 0.47 22.56 1.28
N ILE A 58 1.15 22.53 2.42
CA ILE A 58 1.62 21.32 3.09
C ILE A 58 1.12 21.34 4.53
N ASN A 59 0.40 20.30 4.94
CA ASN A 59 0.01 20.06 6.32
C ASN A 59 0.69 18.77 6.81
N ALA A 60 1.28 18.81 8.00
CA ALA A 60 1.84 17.66 8.68
C ALA A 60 1.27 17.62 10.09
N THR A 61 0.49 16.58 10.40
CA THR A 61 -0.15 16.40 11.70
C THR A 61 0.29 15.09 12.33
N LYS A 62 0.81 15.15 13.56
CA LYS A 62 1.12 13.95 14.32
C LYS A 62 -0.16 13.36 14.92
N THR A 63 -0.47 12.10 14.61
CA THR A 63 -1.56 11.34 15.22
C THR A 63 -1.02 10.55 16.41
N ASN A 64 -1.41 10.97 17.62
CA ASN A 64 -1.20 10.23 18.87
C ASN A 64 -2.04 8.95 18.92
#